data_AF-A0A929UR95-F1
#
_entry.id   AF-A0A929UR95-F1
#
_cell.length_a   1.000
_cell.length_b   1.000
_cell.length_c   1.000
_cell.angle_alpha   90.00
_cell.angle_beta   90.00
_cell.angle_gamma   90.00
#
_symmetry.space_group_name_H-M   'P 1'
#
loop_
_entity.id
_entity.type
_entity.pdbx_description
1 polymer ?
#
loop_
_entity_poly.entity_id
_entity_poly.type
_entity_poly.pdbx_seq_one_letter_code
_entity_poly.pdbx_strand_id
1 'polypeptide(L)'
;MNQEEKRVFLIEELKKESSVMRGIAVPKEEEAQKMLLRGLMNVRMAKPASLSFQKVQDEYLQTETENKGITKLSSLSPVAVIPRAAATDTEPLCGDEAASASGSEHLCGDEAASASGNEHHT
;
A
#
# COMPACT_ATOMS: atom_id res chain seq x y z
N MET A 1 -5.72 2.84 28.10
CA MET A 1 -4.70 2.24 27.24
C MET A 1 -3.76 3.33 26.76
N ASN A 2 -2.45 3.08 26.84
CA ASN A 2 -1.44 3.91 26.18
C ASN A 2 -1.47 3.66 24.64
N GLN A 3 -0.69 4.41 23.86
CA GLN A 3 -0.73 4.27 22.40
C GLN A 3 -0.16 2.94 21.87
N GLU A 4 0.84 2.38 22.54
CA GLU A 4 1.41 1.08 22.19
C GLU A 4 0.39 -0.05 22.43
N GLU A 5 -0.29 -0.04 23.58
CA GLU A 5 -1.35 -0.98 23.92
C GLU A 5 -2.50 -0.92 22.92
N LYS A 6 -2.90 0.29 22.49
CA LYS A 6 -3.91 0.48 21.44
C LYS A 6 -3.43 -0.13 20.13
N ARG A 7 -2.18 0.11 19.72
CA ARG A 7 -1.58 -0.44 18.50
C ARG A 7 -1.56 -1.96 18.51
N VAL A 8 -1.08 -2.57 19.59
CA VAL A 8 -1.01 -4.04 19.74
C VAL A 8 -2.41 -4.64 19.76
N PHE A 9 -3.36 -4.01 20.47
CA PHE A 9 -4.76 -4.44 20.48
C PHE A 9 -5.35 -4.46 19.06
N LEU A 10 -5.16 -3.40 18.28
CA LEU A 10 -5.68 -3.32 16.91
C LEU A 10 -5.07 -4.40 15.99
N ILE A 11 -3.75 -4.66 16.10
CA ILE A 11 -3.07 -5.71 15.34
C ILE A 11 -3.66 -7.08 15.68
N GLU A 12 -3.82 -7.38 16.97
CA GLU A 12 -4.33 -8.67 17.42
C GLU A 12 -5.81 -8.89 17.06
N GLU A 13 -6.65 -7.86 17.11
CA GLU A 13 -8.03 -7.95 16.64
C GLU A 13 -8.10 -8.22 15.12
N LEU A 14 -7.31 -7.51 14.32
CA LEU A 14 -7.25 -7.73 12.86
C LEU A 14 -6.78 -9.15 12.50
N LYS A 15 -5.80 -9.68 13.23
CA LYS A 15 -5.31 -11.05 13.03
C LYS A 15 -6.37 -12.12 13.32
N LYS A 16 -7.33 -11.85 14.21
CA LYS A 16 -8.41 -12.81 14.52
C LYS A 16 -9.45 -12.89 13.41
N GLU A 17 -9.63 -11.83 12.62
CA GLU A 17 -10.62 -11.76 11.55
C GLU A 17 -10.33 -12.68 10.36
N SER A 18 -9.07 -13.07 10.14
CA SER A 18 -8.66 -13.89 8.99
C SER A 18 -7.64 -14.95 9.37
N SER A 19 -7.83 -16.19 8.88
CA SER A 19 -6.85 -17.27 9.04
C SER A 19 -5.50 -16.93 8.41
N VAL A 20 -5.50 -16.19 7.29
CA VAL A 20 -4.29 -15.75 6.58
C VAL A 20 -3.48 -14.78 7.44
N MET A 21 -4.14 -13.92 8.21
CA MET A 21 -3.47 -12.91 9.04
C MET A 21 -3.01 -13.48 10.38
N ARG A 22 -3.64 -14.55 10.87
CA ARG A 22 -3.37 -15.16 12.18
C ARG A 22 -1.92 -15.63 12.35
N GLY A 23 -1.27 -16.05 11.26
CA GLY A 23 0.12 -16.52 11.26
C GLY A 23 1.19 -15.42 11.29
N ILE A 24 0.81 -14.15 11.21
CA ILE A 24 1.77 -13.04 11.16
C ILE A 24 2.32 -12.76 12.56
N ALA A 25 3.65 -12.80 12.69
CA ALA A 25 4.33 -12.42 13.91
C ALA A 25 4.22 -10.91 14.16
N VAL A 26 3.98 -10.51 15.41
CA VAL A 26 3.95 -9.09 15.80
C VAL A 26 5.37 -8.64 16.15
N PRO A 27 5.95 -7.66 15.42
CA PRO A 27 7.26 -7.11 15.75
C PRO A 27 7.26 -6.41 17.11
N LYS A 28 8.42 -6.33 17.76
CA LYS A 28 8.61 -5.54 19.00
C LYS A 28 8.88 -4.05 18.73
N GLU A 29 9.45 -3.75 17.56
CA GLU A 29 9.78 -2.39 17.15
C GLU A 29 8.53 -1.59 16.81
N GLU A 30 8.42 -0.36 17.33
CA GLU A 30 7.24 0.50 17.14
C GLU A 30 6.96 0.79 15.65
N GLU A 31 7.98 1.19 14.88
CA GLU A 31 7.78 1.52 13.46
C GLU A 31 7.37 0.28 12.65
N ALA A 32 7.93 -0.88 12.98
CA ALA A 32 7.53 -2.14 12.35
C ALA A 32 6.08 -2.53 12.70
N GLN A 33 5.64 -2.27 13.94
CA GLN A 33 4.23 -2.44 14.33
C GLN A 33 3.30 -1.49 13.57
N LYS A 34 3.68 -0.21 13.40
CA LYS A 34 2.90 0.76 12.60
C LYS A 34 2.77 0.33 11.15
N MET A 35 3.87 -0.15 10.55
CA MET A 35 3.87 -0.69 9.18
C MET A 35 2.96 -1.91 9.06
N LEU A 36 3.05 -2.84 10.01
CA LEU A 36 2.19 -4.02 10.04
C LEU A 36 0.70 -3.62 10.17
N LEU A 37 0.37 -2.72 11.11
CA LEU A 37 -1.00 -2.24 11.31
C LEU A 37 -1.57 -1.63 10.03
N ARG A 38 -0.78 -0.78 9.35
CA ARG A 38 -1.16 -0.19 8.06
C ARG A 38 -1.41 -1.27 7.01
N GLY A 39 -0.51 -2.26 6.91
CA GLY A 39 -0.65 -3.38 5.99
C GLY A 39 -1.94 -4.15 6.21
N LEU A 40 -2.22 -4.54 7.46
CA LEU A 40 -3.42 -5.28 7.85
C LEU A 40 -4.70 -4.51 7.55
N MET A 41 -4.75 -3.21 7.85
CA MET A 41 -5.90 -2.35 7.53
C MET A 41 -6.13 -2.25 6.02
N ASN A 42 -5.07 -2.14 5.22
CA ASN A 42 -5.18 -2.00 3.76
C ASN A 42 -5.72 -3.27 3.08
N VAL A 43 -5.34 -4.46 3.57
CA VAL A 43 -5.78 -5.74 2.99
C VAL A 43 -7.08 -6.26 3.61
N ARG A 44 -7.61 -5.59 4.63
CA ARG A 44 -8.85 -5.98 5.31
C ARG A 44 -10.03 -5.88 4.34
N MET A 45 -10.79 -6.96 4.22
CA MET A 45 -12.03 -6.97 3.43
C MET A 45 -13.09 -6.06 4.05
N ALA A 46 -13.91 -5.42 3.23
CA ALA A 46 -15.01 -4.56 3.68
C ALA A 46 -16.04 -5.37 4.50
N LYS A 47 -15.99 -5.23 5.82
CA LYS A 47 -16.92 -5.87 6.77
C LYS A 47 -17.13 -4.95 7.97
N PRO A 48 -18.31 -5.02 8.63
CA PRO A 48 -18.54 -4.29 9.87
C PRO A 48 -17.48 -4.66 10.92
N ALA A 49 -16.88 -3.64 11.55
CA ALA A 49 -16.02 -3.85 12.71
C ALA A 49 -16.85 -3.86 14.01
N SER A 50 -16.29 -4.43 15.08
CA SER A 50 -16.89 -4.31 16.40
C SER A 50 -16.81 -2.85 16.90
N LEU A 51 -17.79 -2.42 17.70
CA LEU A 51 -17.83 -1.06 18.24
C LEU A 51 -16.62 -0.76 19.14
N SER A 52 -16.12 -1.77 19.87
CA SER A 52 -14.90 -1.65 20.67
C SER A 52 -13.67 -1.41 19.80
N PHE A 53 -13.53 -2.15 18.69
CA PHE A 53 -12.44 -1.96 17.75
C PHE A 53 -12.48 -0.57 17.11
N GLN A 54 -13.66 -0.13 16.66
CA GLN A 54 -13.83 1.17 16.04
C GLN A 54 -13.46 2.30 17.01
N LYS A 55 -13.92 2.24 18.26
CA LYS A 55 -13.58 3.25 19.28
C LYS A 55 -12.08 3.34 19.53
N VAL A 56 -11.41 2.20 19.70
CA VAL A 56 -9.96 2.16 19.95
C VAL A 56 -9.18 2.66 18.72
N GLN A 57 -9.64 2.32 17.52
CA GLN A 57 -9.07 2.81 16.27
C GLN A 57 -9.18 4.34 16.17
N ASP A 58 -10.36 4.90 16.40
CA ASP A 58 -10.59 6.33 16.32
C ASP A 58 -9.69 7.08 17.31
N GLU A 59 -9.61 6.62 18.56
CA GLU A 59 -8.74 7.21 19.57
C GLU A 59 -7.25 7.06 19.23
N TYR A 60 -6.83 5.95 18.61
CA TYR A 60 -5.45 5.73 18.15
C TYR A 60 -5.09 6.74 17.05
N LEU A 61 -5.92 6.81 16.01
CA LEU A 61 -5.68 7.67 14.84
C LEU A 61 -5.74 9.15 15.17
N GLN A 62 -6.61 9.56 16.09
CA GLN A 62 -6.69 10.95 16.54
C GLN A 62 -5.37 11.39 17.20
N THR A 63 -4.85 10.61 18.14
CA THR A 63 -3.57 10.93 18.79
C THR A 63 -2.41 10.90 17.79
N GLU A 64 -2.37 9.94 16.86
CA GLU A 64 -1.34 9.91 15.82
C GLU A 64 -1.39 11.14 14.90
N THR A 65 -2.58 11.64 14.61
CA THR A 65 -2.79 12.85 13.81
C THR A 65 -2.35 14.10 14.57
N GLU A 66 -2.66 14.18 15.85
CA GLU A 66 -2.20 15.25 16.74
C GLU A 66 -0.67 15.27 16.84
N ASN A 67 -0.04 14.10 16.99
CA ASN A 67 1.41 13.94 17.06
C ASN A 67 2.14 14.32 15.76
N LYS A 68 1.56 13.99 14.59
CA LYS A 68 2.13 14.36 13.28
C LYS A 68 2.00 15.85 12.96
N GLY A 69 1.10 16.54 13.65
CA GLY A 69 0.82 17.96 13.43
C GLY A 69 -0.18 18.18 12.29
N ILE A 70 -1.26 18.89 12.59
CA ILE A 70 -2.28 19.27 11.62
C ILE A 70 -1.86 20.60 10.98
N THR A 71 -1.65 20.60 9.66
CA THR A 71 -1.39 21.84 8.91
C THR A 71 -2.71 22.55 8.63
N LYS A 72 -2.83 23.82 9.05
CA LYS A 72 -4.05 24.62 8.85
C LYS A 72 -4.08 25.22 7.44
N LEU A 73 -5.27 25.38 6.87
CA LEU A 73 -5.42 26.04 5.57
C LEU A 73 -4.85 27.46 5.57
N SER A 74 -5.01 28.19 6.68
CA SER A 74 -4.48 29.54 6.85
C SER A 74 -2.95 29.64 6.87
N SER A 75 -2.23 28.51 7.05
CA SER A 75 -0.77 28.48 6.99
C SER A 75 -0.22 28.13 5.60
N LEU A 76 -1.09 27.88 4.61
CA LEU A 76 -0.67 27.57 3.25
C LEU A 76 -0.60 28.84 2.40
N SER A 77 0.47 28.99 1.62
CA SER A 77 0.54 29.99 0.56
C SER A 77 -0.03 29.42 -0.75
N PRO A 78 -0.74 30.24 -1.55
CA PRO A 78 -1.21 29.82 -2.87
C PRO A 78 -0.01 29.43 -3.74
N VAL A 79 -0.06 28.24 -4.36
CA VAL A 79 0.90 27.87 -5.40
C VAL A 79 0.60 28.66 -6.67
N ALA A 80 1.63 29.13 -7.36
CA ALA A 80 1.46 29.80 -8.64
C ALA A 80 0.78 28.85 -9.63
N VAL A 81 -0.36 29.28 -10.18
CA VAL A 81 -1.04 28.55 -11.24
C VAL A 81 -0.17 28.66 -12.49
N ILE A 82 0.50 27.57 -12.87
CA ILE A 82 1.12 27.48 -14.20
C ILE A 82 -0.05 27.43 -15.20
N PRO A 83 -0.21 28.44 -16.08
CA PRO A 83 -1.25 28.38 -17.09
C PRO A 83 -1.05 27.12 -17.91
N ARG A 84 -2.08 26.27 -17.99
CA ARG A 84 -2.09 25.22 -19.01
C ARG A 84 -2.01 25.94 -20.34
N ALA A 85 -0.86 25.83 -21.00
CA ALA A 85 -0.67 26.38 -22.33
C ALA A 85 -1.87 25.91 -23.18
N ALA A 86 -2.71 26.87 -23.58
CA ALA A 86 -3.65 26.63 -24.65
C ALA A 86 -2.80 26.10 -25.80
N ALA A 87 -3.16 24.91 -26.30
CA ALA A 87 -2.55 24.37 -27.50
C ALA A 87 -2.71 25.43 -28.59
N THR A 88 -1.66 26.21 -28.83
CA THR A 88 -1.53 26.95 -30.08
C THR A 88 -1.35 25.86 -31.12
N ASP A 89 -2.27 25.83 -32.09
CA ASP A 89 -2.34 24.88 -33.18
C ASP A 89 -0.94 24.51 -33.67
N THR A 90 -0.43 23.38 -33.17
CA THR A 90 0.83 22.81 -33.62
C THR A 90 0.44 21.77 -34.64
N GLU A 91 0.71 22.12 -35.89
CA GLU A 91 0.81 21.19 -37.02
C GLU A 91 1.45 19.87 -36.53
N PRO A 92 0.89 18.71 -36.91
CA PRO A 92 1.36 17.44 -36.40
C PRO A 92 2.77 17.17 -36.92
N LEU A 93 3.77 17.37 -36.05
CA LEU A 93 5.10 16.83 -36.29
C LEU A 93 4.97 15.31 -36.26
N CYS A 94 5.18 14.70 -37.42
CA CYS A 94 5.32 13.25 -37.57
C CYS A 94 6.30 12.75 -36.51
N GLY A 95 5.84 11.74 -35.77
CA GLY A 95 6.54 11.24 -34.60
C GLY A 95 7.91 10.69 -34.91
N ASP A 96 8.79 10.82 -33.94
CA ASP A 96 9.67 9.75 -33.54
C ASP A 96 10.12 9.95 -32.10
N GLU A 97 10.41 8.82 -31.46
CA GLU A 97 10.91 8.62 -30.10
C GLU A 97 9.91 8.62 -28.93
N ALA A 98 9.33 7.44 -28.70
CA ALA A 98 8.84 7.05 -27.38
C ALA A 98 10.03 6.77 -26.45
N ALA A 99 10.31 7.67 -25.50
CA ALA A 99 11.17 7.36 -24.36
C ALA A 99 10.46 6.34 -23.46
N SER A 100 10.71 5.05 -23.71
CA SER A 100 10.21 3.96 -22.86
C SER A 100 11.15 3.79 -21.67
N ALA A 101 10.75 4.30 -20.51
CA ALA A 101 11.38 3.95 -19.23
C ALA A 101 10.86 2.57 -18.79
N SER A 102 11.41 1.50 -19.37
CA SER A 102 11.19 0.14 -18.89
C SER A 102 12.35 -0.27 -17.99
N GLY A 103 12.21 -0.01 -16.70
CA GLY A 103 13.00 -0.64 -15.66
C GLY A 103 12.19 -1.77 -15.04
N SER A 104 12.42 -3.00 -15.49
CA SER A 104 12.03 -4.22 -14.79
C SER A 104 13.04 -5.32 -15.11
N GLU A 105 14.03 -5.44 -14.25
CA GLU A 105 14.86 -6.63 -14.09
C GLU A 105 13.95 -7.83 -13.73
N HIS A 106 13.82 -8.79 -14.66
CA HIS A 106 13.18 -10.06 -14.39
C HIS A 106 14.26 -11.15 -14.33
N LEU A 107 14.69 -11.46 -13.11
CA LEU A 107 15.42 -12.67 -12.78
C LEU A 107 14.41 -13.80 -12.53
N CYS A 108 14.45 -14.83 -13.36
CA CYS A 108 14.01 -16.23 -13.13
C CYS A 108 14.45 -16.97 -14.41
N GLY A 109 15.33 -17.97 -14.41
CA GLY A 109 15.46 -19.10 -13.50
C GLY A 109 15.34 -20.34 -14.38
N ASP A 110 16.47 -21.03 -14.60
CA ASP A 110 16.59 -22.29 -15.34
C ASP A 110 15.51 -23.32 -14.94
N GLU A 111 14.85 -23.92 -15.94
CA GLU A 111 14.33 -25.28 -15.78
C GLU A 111 14.45 -26.06 -17.10
N ALA A 112 15.27 -27.11 -17.04
CA ALA A 112 15.47 -28.08 -18.09
C ALA A 112 14.24 -29.00 -18.20
N ALA A 113 13.65 -29.07 -19.39
CA ALA A 113 12.63 -30.07 -19.71
C ALA A 113 13.21 -31.13 -20.66
N SER A 114 13.42 -32.31 -20.07
CA SER A 114 13.82 -33.57 -20.68
C SER A 114 12.92 -33.97 -21.85
N ALA A 115 13.53 -34.34 -22.98
CA ALA A 115 12.85 -34.99 -24.10
C ALA A 115 12.70 -36.50 -23.80
N SER A 116 11.46 -36.97 -23.69
CA SER A 116 11.12 -38.39 -23.66
C SER A 116 9.89 -38.66 -24.53
N GLY A 117 10.13 -39.28 -25.69
CA GLY A 117 9.40 -40.46 -26.16
C GLY A 117 7.95 -40.34 -26.66
N ASN A 118 7.82 -40.55 -27.97
CA ASN A 118 7.10 -41.68 -28.60
C ASN A 118 5.70 -41.44 -29.20
N GLU A 119 5.61 -41.56 -30.54
CA GLU A 119 4.44 -42.03 -31.30
C GLU A 119 4.89 -42.42 -32.72
N HIS A 120 5.08 -43.73 -33.00
CA HIS A 120 4.15 -44.62 -33.71
C HIS A 120 3.60 -44.07 -35.04
N HIS A 121 4.13 -44.60 -36.15
CA HIS A 121 3.40 -44.66 -37.42
C HIS A 121 3.58 -46.05 -38.04
N THR A 122 2.43 -46.63 -38.38
CA THR A 122 2.26 -47.82 -39.24
C THR A 122 2.85 -47.63 -40.62
#